data_AF-A0A2V6SUU7-F1
#
_entry.id   AF-A0A2V6SUU7-F1
#
_cell.length_a   1.000
_cell.length_b   1.000
_cell.length_c   1.000
_cell.angle_alpha   90.00
_cell.angle_beta   90.00
_cell.angle_gamma   90.00
#
_symmetry.space_group_name_H-M   'P 1'
#
loop_
_entity.id
_entity.type
_entity.pdbx_description
1 polymer ?
#
loop_
_entity_poly.entity_id
_entity_poly.type
_entity_poly.pdbx_seq_one_letter_code
_entity_poly.pdbx_strand_id
1 'polypeptide(L)'
;MRVRDESGITAVELVVVLVIMGILAFVSYPLITNTLYVLNSKGAAEQVAGAVRQARQYAITNGQNYCVLFSGASYSIGPSTDATFTTNACTISPTMLTGEIGKSAFG
;
A
#
# COMPACT_ATOMS: atom_id res chain seq x y z
N MET A 1 -30.51 54.30 -0.50
CA MET A 1 -30.67 53.73 -1.86
C MET A 1 -29.56 52.70 -2.05
N ARG A 2 -29.89 51.40 -2.02
CA ARG A 2 -28.89 50.32 -2.13
C ARG A 2 -28.65 50.03 -3.60
N VAL A 3 -27.47 50.38 -4.09
CA VAL A 3 -26.98 49.93 -5.41
C VAL A 3 -26.62 48.46 -5.26
N ARG A 4 -27.40 47.58 -5.87
CA ARG A 4 -27.04 46.17 -6.05
C ARG A 4 -26.32 46.09 -7.38
N ASP A 5 -25.01 45.88 -7.33
CA ASP A 5 -24.22 45.56 -8.51
C ASP A 5 -24.39 44.06 -8.79
N GLU A 6 -25.32 43.73 -9.69
CA GLU A 6 -25.52 42.37 -10.18
C GLU A 6 -24.52 42.12 -11.32
N SER A 7 -23.24 42.02 -10.96
CA SER A 7 -22.18 41.65 -11.89
C SER A 7 -22.27 40.14 -12.20
N GLY A 8 -22.78 39.81 -13.39
CA GLY A 8 -22.83 38.46 -13.92
C GLY A 8 -21.48 38.01 -14.51
N ILE A 9 -21.14 36.74 -14.34
CA ILE A 9 -19.99 36.10 -15.00
C ILE A 9 -20.18 36.17 -16.51
N THR A 10 -19.12 36.60 -17.22
CA THR A 10 -19.14 36.65 -18.67
C THR A 10 -18.85 35.26 -19.27
N ALA A 11 -19.39 34.98 -20.45
CA ALA A 11 -19.08 33.72 -21.15
C ALA A 11 -17.56 33.58 -21.43
N VAL A 12 -16.88 34.70 -21.69
CA VAL A 12 -15.43 34.69 -21.96
C VAL A 12 -14.62 34.35 -20.71
N GLU A 13 -15.04 34.83 -19.54
CA GLU A 13 -14.40 34.55 -18.26
C GLU A 13 -14.47 33.05 -17.93
N LEU A 14 -15.61 32.40 -18.16
CA LEU A 14 -15.72 30.95 -17.97
C LEU A 14 -14.80 30.17 -18.93
N VAL A 15 -14.69 30.58 -20.18
CA VAL A 15 -13.80 29.92 -21.14
C VAL A 15 -12.34 30.04 -20.69
N VAL A 16 -11.92 31.22 -20.23
CA VAL A 16 -10.55 31.44 -19.71
C VAL A 16 -10.31 30.58 -18.47
N VAL A 17 -11.25 30.52 -17.53
CA VAL A 17 -11.13 29.68 -16.32
C VAL A 17 -11.02 28.20 -16.68
N LEU A 18 -11.81 27.69 -17.62
CA LEU A 18 -11.74 26.31 -18.08
C LEU A 18 -10.40 26.00 -18.76
N VAL A 19 -9.87 26.94 -19.55
CA VAL A 19 -8.53 26.80 -20.16
C VAL A 19 -7.46 26.72 -19.08
N ILE A 20 -7.50 27.59 -18.07
CA ILE A 20 -6.54 27.57 -16.95
C ILE A 20 -6.66 26.24 -16.18
N MET A 21 -7.88 25.78 -15.87
CA MET A 21 -8.10 24.50 -15.20
C MET A 21 -7.58 23.32 -16.01
N GLY A 22 -7.76 23.33 -17.34
CA GLY A 22 -7.22 22.31 -18.24
C GLY A 22 -5.69 22.25 -18.23
N ILE A 23 -5.03 23.41 -18.23
CA ILE A 23 -3.56 23.49 -18.12
C ILE A 23 -3.09 22.94 -16.77
N LEU A 24 -3.73 23.34 -15.67
CA LEU A 24 -3.40 22.85 -14.33
C LEU A 24 -3.61 21.34 -14.19
N ALA A 25 -4.70 20.81 -14.75
CA ALA A 25 -4.98 19.38 -14.75
C ALA A 25 -3.92 18.59 -15.51
N PHE A 26 -3.49 19.08 -16.67
CA PHE A 26 -2.46 18.43 -17.49
C PHE A 26 -1.10 18.38 -16.77
N VAL A 27 -0.69 19.47 -16.11
CA VAL A 27 0.56 19.53 -15.35
C VAL A 27 0.51 18.65 -14.09
N SER A 28 -0.66 18.55 -13.45
CA SER A 28 -0.83 17.79 -12.20
C SER A 28 -0.88 16.27 -12.40
N TYR A 29 -1.33 15.80 -13.55
CA TYR A 29 -1.50 14.36 -13.83
C TYR A 29 -0.22 13.51 -13.64
N PRO A 30 0.95 13.85 -14.24
CA PRO A 30 2.15 13.03 -14.09
C PRO A 30 2.69 12.97 -12.66
N LEU A 31 2.49 14.03 -11.86
CA LEU A 31 2.94 14.10 -10.46
C LEU A 31 2.24 13.07 -9.56
N ILE A 32 0.93 12.88 -9.76
CA ILE A 32 0.13 11.95 -8.95
C ILE A 32 0.47 10.50 -9.30
N THR A 33 0.64 10.18 -10.58
CA THR A 33 0.93 8.79 -11.00
C THR A 33 2.28 8.28 -10.49
N ASN A 34 3.31 9.13 -10.49
CA ASN A 34 4.65 8.74 -10.03
C ASN A 34 4.70 8.52 -8.52
N THR A 35 4.02 9.37 -7.74
CA THR A 35 3.96 9.22 -6.28
C THR A 35 3.22 7.96 -5.85
N LEU A 36 2.11 7.60 -6.52
CA LEU A 36 1.39 6.36 -6.24
C LEU A 36 2.26 5.11 -6.46
N TYR A 37 3.09 5.08 -7.50
CA TYR A 37 4.01 3.97 -7.75
C TYR A 37 5.02 3.77 -6.61
N VAL A 38 5.64 4.86 -6.16
CA VAL A 38 6.60 4.85 -5.06
C VAL A 38 5.93 4.44 -3.75
N LEU A 39 4.73 4.95 -3.47
CA LEU A 39 3.97 4.62 -2.27
C LEU A 39 3.54 3.14 -2.24
N ASN A 40 3.12 2.57 -3.37
CA ASN A 40 2.78 1.15 -3.46
C ASN A 40 4.01 0.25 -3.17
N SER A 41 5.16 0.63 -3.73
CA SER A 41 6.43 -0.10 -3.53
C SER A 41 6.87 -0.05 -2.07
N LYS A 42 6.80 1.14 -1.46
CA LYS A 42 7.12 1.35 -0.04
C LYS A 42 6.13 0.63 0.88
N GLY A 43 4.84 0.70 0.59
CA GLY A 43 3.79 0.02 1.34
C GLY A 43 3.96 -1.50 1.32
N ALA A 44 4.28 -2.08 0.16
CA ALA A 44 4.60 -3.50 0.04
C ALA A 44 5.81 -3.90 0.90
N ALA A 45 6.88 -3.09 0.88
CA ALA A 45 8.07 -3.33 1.71
C ALA A 45 7.76 -3.23 3.23
N GLU A 46 6.96 -2.24 3.64
CA GLU A 46 6.52 -2.08 5.02
C GLU A 46 5.66 -3.24 5.51
N GLN A 47 4.76 -3.75 4.66
CA GLN A 47 3.95 -4.94 4.97
C GLN A 47 4.80 -6.19 5.15
N VAL A 48 5.77 -6.42 4.27
CA VAL A 48 6.72 -7.54 4.41
C VAL A 48 7.53 -7.40 5.70
N ALA A 49 8.03 -6.21 6.01
CA ALA A 49 8.74 -5.95 7.26
C ALA A 49 7.84 -6.16 8.49
N GLY A 50 6.55 -5.79 8.40
CA GLY A 50 5.54 -6.05 9.42
C GLY A 50 5.32 -7.54 9.66
N ALA A 51 5.12 -8.31 8.59
CA ALA A 51 4.94 -9.76 8.64
C ALA A 51 6.15 -10.47 9.30
N VAL A 52 7.37 -10.08 8.94
CA VAL A 52 8.60 -10.64 9.55
C VAL A 52 8.71 -10.28 11.03
N ARG A 53 8.40 -9.03 11.42
CA ARG A 53 8.39 -8.62 12.83
C ARG A 53 7.34 -9.40 13.64
N GLN A 54 6.16 -9.61 13.05
CA GLN A 54 5.08 -10.38 13.66
C GLN A 54 5.49 -11.85 13.84
N ALA A 55 6.08 -12.47 12.82
CA ALA A 55 6.61 -13.83 12.91
C ALA A 55 7.68 -13.95 14.01
N ARG A 56 8.58 -12.97 14.12
CA ARG A 56 9.59 -12.92 15.18
C ARG A 56 8.95 -12.83 16.57
N GLN A 57 7.90 -12.01 16.72
CA GLN A 57 7.19 -11.91 17.99
C GLN A 57 6.58 -13.26 18.39
N TYR A 58 5.95 -13.96 17.45
CA TYR A 58 5.43 -15.30 17.71
C TYR A 58 6.52 -16.32 18.04
N ALA A 59 7.69 -16.24 17.39
CA ALA A 59 8.83 -17.10 17.72
C ALA A 59 9.31 -16.88 19.16
N ILE A 60 9.41 -15.62 19.58
CA ILE A 60 9.83 -15.26 20.94
C ILE A 60 8.78 -15.70 21.97
N THR A 61 7.50 -15.43 21.72
CA THR A 61 6.41 -15.75 22.65
C THR A 61 6.23 -17.25 22.85
N ASN A 62 6.37 -18.05 21.78
CA ASN A 62 6.20 -19.50 21.86
C ASN A 62 7.51 -20.26 22.08
N GLY A 63 8.67 -19.58 22.05
CA GLY A 63 9.98 -20.22 22.26
C GLY A 63 10.36 -21.25 21.19
N GLN A 64 9.82 -21.12 19.98
CA GLN A 64 9.99 -22.08 18.89
C GLN A 64 10.25 -21.35 17.57
N ASN A 65 10.90 -22.03 16.62
CA ASN A 65 11.22 -21.44 15.32
C ASN A 65 9.92 -21.17 14.54
N TYR A 66 9.77 -19.95 14.02
CA TYR A 66 8.72 -19.58 13.07
C TYR A 66 9.33 -19.24 11.73
N CYS A 67 8.54 -19.47 10.68
CA CYS A 67 8.92 -19.19 9.32
C CYS A 67 7.92 -18.32 8.61
N VAL A 68 8.43 -17.58 7.64
CA VAL A 68 7.65 -16.75 6.72
C VAL A 68 7.93 -17.27 5.32
N LEU A 69 6.88 -17.74 4.65
CA LEU A 69 6.95 -18.14 3.25
C LEU A 69 6.27 -17.08 2.40
N PHE A 70 6.96 -16.69 1.34
CA PHE A 70 6.44 -15.76 0.34
C PHE A 70 6.16 -16.52 -0.95
N SER A 71 4.93 -16.41 -1.44
CA SER A 71 4.49 -16.97 -2.71
C SER A 71 3.84 -15.86 -3.53
N GLY A 72 4.64 -15.21 -4.37
CA GLY A 72 4.20 -14.05 -5.14
C GLY A 72 3.76 -12.91 -4.22
N ALA A 73 2.50 -12.49 -4.34
CA ALA A 73 1.88 -11.46 -3.51
C ALA A 73 1.28 -12.00 -2.20
N SER A 74 1.38 -13.29 -1.91
CA SER A 74 0.86 -13.87 -0.66
C SER A 74 2.00 -14.25 0.26
N TYR A 75 1.76 -14.16 1.57
CA TYR A 75 2.67 -14.65 2.59
C TYR A 75 1.94 -15.52 3.60
N SER A 76 2.66 -16.49 4.15
CA SER A 76 2.19 -17.36 5.23
C SER A 76 3.20 -17.43 6.35
N ILE A 77 2.74 -17.27 7.59
CA ILE A 77 3.53 -17.33 8.81
C ILE A 77 3.08 -18.55 9.61
N GLY A 78 4.02 -19.42 9.99
CA GLY A 78 3.70 -20.60 10.80
C GLY A 78 4.91 -21.10 11.57
N PRO A 79 4.69 -21.93 12.60
CA PRO A 79 5.79 -22.60 13.29
C PRO A 79 6.48 -23.56 12.32
N SER A 80 7.81 -23.61 12.41
CA SER A 80 8.64 -24.54 11.64
C SER A 80 8.40 -25.96 12.16
N THR A 81 8.15 -26.89 11.26
CA THR A 81 8.17 -28.32 11.59
C THR A 81 9.59 -28.87 11.72
N ASP A 82 10.58 -28.13 11.21
CA ASP A 82 12.00 -28.47 11.30
C ASP A 82 12.69 -27.64 12.38
N ALA A 83 13.25 -28.30 13.40
CA ALA A 83 14.02 -27.67 14.47
C ALA A 83 15.41 -27.18 14.01
N THR A 84 15.87 -27.67 12.88
CA THR A 84 17.17 -27.37 12.27
C THR A 84 16.87 -27.13 10.79
N PHE A 85 17.19 -25.95 10.26
CA PHE A 85 16.96 -25.59 8.86
C PHE A 85 17.92 -26.38 7.94
N THR A 86 17.74 -27.70 7.89
CA THR A 86 18.63 -28.64 7.19
C THR A 86 18.37 -28.66 5.69
N THR A 87 17.22 -28.13 5.25
CA THR A 87 16.92 -27.86 3.85
C THR A 87 16.79 -26.36 3.64
N ASN A 88 17.14 -25.87 2.44
CA ASN A 88 17.03 -24.45 2.07
C ASN A 88 15.57 -23.94 2.04
N ALA A 89 14.60 -24.75 2.46
CA ALA A 89 13.18 -24.43 2.52
C ALA A 89 12.70 -24.58 3.97
N CYS A 90 12.00 -23.58 4.48
CA CYS A 90 11.27 -23.78 5.72
C CYS A 90 9.93 -24.45 5.44
N THR A 91 9.65 -25.55 6.15
CA THR A 91 8.36 -26.20 6.15
C THR A 91 7.51 -25.66 7.32
N ILE A 92 6.31 -25.18 7.01
CA ILE A 92 5.39 -24.60 8.02
C ILE A 92 4.28 -25.60 8.35
N SER A 93 3.98 -25.72 9.64
CA SER A 93 2.83 -26.47 10.16
C SER A 93 1.50 -25.90 9.61
N PRO A 94 0.44 -26.71 9.41
CA PRO A 94 -0.83 -26.27 8.81
C PRO A 94 -1.58 -25.14 9.54
N THR A 95 -1.20 -24.80 10.78
CA THR A 95 -1.68 -23.60 11.48
C THR A 95 -0.94 -22.34 10.99
N MET A 96 -1.30 -21.90 9.78
CA MET A 96 -0.66 -20.76 9.11
C MET A 96 -1.51 -19.49 9.22
N LEU A 97 -0.89 -18.38 9.61
CA LEU A 97 -1.45 -17.05 9.38
C LEU A 97 -1.13 -16.64 7.95
N THR A 98 -2.14 -16.32 7.14
CA THR A 98 -1.95 -15.90 5.75
C THR A 98 -2.24 -14.41 5.58
N GLY A 99 -1.58 -13.78 4.61
CA GLY A 99 -1.83 -12.40 4.22
C GLY A 99 -1.43 -12.13 2.79
N GLU A 100 -1.90 -11.01 2.23
CA GLU A 100 -1.60 -10.55 0.88
C GLU A 100 -0.86 -9.21 0.93
N ILE A 101 0.25 -9.12 0.19
CA ILE A 101 1.08 -7.95 -0.01
C ILE A 101 0.40 -7.04 -1.03
N GLY A 102 0.27 -5.76 -0.73
CA GLY A 102 -0.34 -4.76 -1.61
C GLY A 102 -1.87 -4.64 -1.52
N LYS A 103 -2.54 -5.50 -0.74
CA LYS A 103 -3.97 -5.35 -0.43
C LYS A 103 -4.13 -4.46 0.79
N SER A 104 -4.43 -3.18 0.59
CA SER A 104 -4.90 -2.33 1.68
C SER A 104 -6.23 -2.88 2.19
N ALA A 105 -6.43 -2.88 3.51
CA ALA A 105 -7.72 -3.20 4.14
C ALA A 105 -8.86 -2.24 3.72
N PHE A 106 -8.53 -1.18 2.99
CA PHE A 106 -9.46 -0.38 2.20
C PHE A 106 -9.32 -0.83 0.74
N GLY A 107 -10.21 -1.73 0.34
CA GLY A 107 -10.65 -1.95 -1.04
C GLY A 107 -12.10 -1.52 -1.12
#